data_AF-A0A5M8FJS0-F1
#
_entry.id   AF-A0A5M8FJS0-F1
#
_cell.length_a   1.000
_cell.length_b   1.000
_cell.length_c   1.000
_cell.angle_alpha   90.00
_cell.angle_beta   90.00
_cell.angle_gamma   90.00
#
_symmetry.space_group_name_H-M   'P 1'
#
loop_
_entity.id
_entity.type
_entity.pdbx_description
1 polymer ?
#
loop_
_entity_poly.entity_id
_entity_poly.type
_entity_poly.pdbx_seq_one_letter_code
_entity_poly.pdbx_strand_id
1 'polypeptide(L)' 'MTDPGIETLLDLDGAILDQGGGFWVKIVAGQVLPFDHRHRHVSDQGVPYEFSNAAQLLTDFFADVDRVLQEMKRK' A
#
# COMPACT_ATOMS: atom_id res chain seq x y z
N MET A 1 9.41 -8.83 19.11
CA MET A 1 8.11 -9.20 19.70
C MET A 1 7.08 -8.36 18.96
N THR A 2 6.09 -8.99 18.32
CA THR A 2 5.03 -8.25 17.63
C THR A 2 4.12 -7.56 18.65
N ASP A 3 3.56 -6.40 18.31
CA ASP A 3 2.65 -5.67 19.17
C ASP A 3 1.32 -6.45 19.30
N PRO A 4 0.92 -6.91 20.51
CA PRO A 4 -0.28 -7.73 20.68
C PRO A 4 -1.58 -7.02 20.29
N GLY A 5 -1.61 -5.67 20.37
CA GLY A 5 -2.75 -4.88 19.93
C GLY A 5 -2.91 -4.89 18.42
N ILE A 6 -1.79 -4.83 17.68
CA ILE A 6 -1.80 -4.95 16.21
C ILE A 6 -2.29 -6.33 15.78
N GLU A 7 -1.82 -7.41 16.42
CA GLU A 7 -2.29 -8.78 16.12
C GLU A 7 -3.81 -8.89 16.32
N THR A 8 -4.32 -8.36 17.44
CA THR A 8 -5.76 -8.37 17.73
C THR A 8 -6.57 -7.62 16.66
N LEU A 9 -6.06 -6.49 16.14
CA LEU A 9 -6.74 -5.75 15.08
C LEU A 9 -6.77 -6.53 13.77
N LEU A 10 -5.69 -7.23 13.42
CA LEU A 10 -5.60 -8.04 12.21
C LEU A 10 -6.53 -9.27 12.29
N ASP A 11 -6.60 -9.92 13.44
CA ASP A 11 -7.54 -11.03 13.68
C ASP A 11 -9.01 -10.59 13.56
N LEU A 12 -9.29 -9.32 13.86
CA LEU A 12 -10.63 -8.73 13.78
C LEU A 12 -10.96 -8.13 12.41
N ASP A 13 -10.02 -8.08 11.45
CA ASP A 13 -10.28 -7.54 10.12
C ASP A 13 -11.44 -8.29 9.43
N GLY A 14 -12.41 -7.53 8.94
CA GLY A 14 -13.60 -8.08 8.30
C GLY A 14 -14.73 -8.48 9.28
N ALA A 15 -14.49 -8.47 10.60
CA ALA A 15 -15.54 -8.74 11.58
C ALA A 15 -16.68 -7.71 11.48
N ILE A 16 -17.92 -8.17 11.61
CA ILE A 16 -19.14 -7.35 11.63
C ILE A 16 -19.81 -7.54 12.99
N LEU A 17 -20.08 -6.44 13.69
CA LEU A 17 -20.71 -6.44 15.01
C LEU A 17 -22.04 -5.68 14.92
N ASP A 18 -23.14 -6.36 15.24
CA ASP A 18 -24.44 -5.74 15.42
C ASP A 18 -24.45 -4.94 16.73
N GLN A 19 -24.90 -3.68 16.68
CA GLN A 19 -25.04 -2.81 17.85
C GLN A 19 -26.51 -2.70 18.30
N GLY A 20 -27.43 -3.36 17.59
CA GLY A 20 -28.87 -3.21 17.79
C GLY A 20 -29.44 -1.97 17.11
N GLY A 21 -30.77 -1.88 17.07
CA GLY A 21 -31.47 -0.73 16.46
C GLY A 21 -31.26 -0.57 14.95
N GLY A 22 -30.75 -1.61 14.27
CA GLY A 22 -30.43 -1.59 12.84
C GLY A 22 -29.04 -1.04 12.51
N PHE A 23 -28.20 -0.78 13.51
CA PHE A 23 -26.84 -0.30 13.32
C PHE A 23 -25.82 -1.43 13.46
N TRP A 24 -24.80 -1.41 12.61
CA TRP A 24 -23.69 -2.35 12.66
C TRP A 24 -22.36 -1.62 12.43
N VAL A 25 -21.28 -2.19 12.95
CA VAL A 25 -19.91 -1.76 12.68
C VAL A 25 -19.15 -2.88 11.98
N LYS A 26 -18.28 -2.51 11.04
CA LYS A 26 -17.31 -3.43 10.43
C LYS A 26 -15.92 -2.97 10.80
N ILE A 27 -15.11 -3.90 11.30
CA ILE A 27 -13.69 -3.65 11.58
C ILE A 27 -12.92 -3.86 10.27
N VAL A 28 -12.07 -2.90 9.94
CA VAL A 28 -11.13 -3.00 8.83
C VAL A 28 -9.74 -2.65 9.36
N ALA A 29 -8.80 -3.57 9.21
CA ALA A 29 -7.43 -3.43 9.69
C ALA A 29 -6.44 -4.00 8.68
N GLY A 30 -5.28 -3.36 8.57
CA GLY A 30 -4.19 -3.83 7.73
C GLY A 30 -2.86 -3.32 8.25
N GLN A 31 -1.78 -4.07 8.01
CA GLN A 31 -0.43 -3.62 8.35
C GLN A 31 0.02 -2.57 7.33
N VAL A 32 0.49 -1.43 7.83
CA VAL A 32 1.20 -0.44 7.01
C VAL A 32 2.64 -0.90 6.89
N LEU A 33 3.07 -1.23 5.68
CA LEU A 33 4.48 -1.49 5.42
C LEU A 33 5.26 -0.17 5.40
N PRO A 34 6.50 -0.15 5.92
CA PRO A 34 7.32 1.06 5.93
C PRO A 34 7.89 1.41 4.54
N PHE A 35 7.56 0.62 3.53
CA PHE A 35 8.01 0.80 2.15
C PHE A 35 6.87 0.50 1.20
N ASP A 36 6.92 1.12 0.02
CA ASP A 36 6.14 0.70 -1.15
C ASP A 36 7.05 -0.16 -2.04
N HIS A 37 6.62 -0.45 -3.26
CA HIS A 37 7.39 -1.19 -4.24
C HIS A 37 7.43 -0.43 -5.56
N ARG A 38 8.55 -0.60 -6.28
CA ARG A 38 8.70 -0.13 -7.66
C ARG A 38 9.12 -1.27 -8.57
N HIS A 39 8.63 -1.26 -9.79
CA HIS A 39 9.04 -2.18 -10.83
C HIS A 39 10.11 -1.56 -11.71
N ARG A 40 11.24 -2.25 -11.89
CA ARG A 40 12.33 -1.82 -12.80
C ARG A 40 12.09 -2.29 -14.23
N HIS A 41 11.35 -3.38 -14.40
CA HIS A 41 10.88 -3.91 -15.68
C HIS A 41 9.61 -4.76 -15.49
N VAL A 42 8.88 -5.01 -16.58
CA VAL A 42 7.54 -5.66 -16.59
C VAL A 42 7.48 -7.05 -15.95
N SER A 43 8.62 -7.71 -15.79
CA SER A 43 8.73 -9.07 -15.26
C SER A 43 9.36 -9.16 -13.87
N ASP A 44 9.75 -8.04 -13.25
CA ASP A 44 10.25 -8.10 -11.86
C ASP A 44 9.10 -8.19 -10.85
N GLN A 45 9.40 -8.78 -9.68
CA GLN A 45 8.44 -8.97 -8.59
C GLN A 45 8.20 -7.69 -7.76
N GLY A 46 8.68 -6.54 -8.24
CA GLY A 46 8.79 -5.33 -7.44
C GLY A 46 10.02 -5.36 -6.52
N VAL A 47 10.66 -4.21 -6.35
CA VAL A 47 11.70 -3.99 -5.34
C VAL A 47 11.22 -2.95 -4.33
N PRO A 48 11.63 -3.04 -3.05
CA PRO A 48 11.28 -2.04 -2.06
C PRO A 48 11.63 -0.62 -2.55
N TYR A 49 10.69 0.29 -2.36
CA TYR A 49 10.80 1.72 -2.63
C TYR A 49 10.56 2.46 -1.31
N GLU A 50 11.62 3.10 -0.83
CA GLU A 50 11.56 3.94 0.36
C GLU A 50 11.06 5.33 -0.01
N PHE A 51 10.10 5.85 0.74
CA PHE A 51 9.57 7.21 0.57
C PHE A 51 9.33 7.86 1.93
N SER A 52 9.51 9.18 1.99
CA SER A 52 9.30 9.94 3.23
C SER A 52 7.86 10.43 3.38
N ASN A 53 7.17 10.67 2.26
CA ASN A 53 5.79 11.17 2.25
C ASN A 53 5.10 10.90 0.90
N ALA A 54 3.78 11.13 0.87
CA ALA A 54 2.96 10.91 -0.32
C ALA A 54 3.36 11.81 -1.52
N ALA A 55 3.88 13.02 -1.28
CA ALA A 55 4.29 13.93 -2.35
C ALA A 55 5.55 13.42 -3.07
N GLN A 56 6.52 12.88 -2.32
CA GLN A 56 7.71 12.24 -2.89
C GLN A 56 7.32 11.02 -3.75
N LEU A 57 6.48 10.14 -3.21
CA LEU A 57 5.99 8.94 -3.92
C LEU A 57 5.37 9.30 -5.29
N LEU A 58 4.47 10.28 -5.31
CA LEU A 58 3.82 10.71 -6.55
C LEU A 58 4.80 11.37 -7.52
N THR A 59 5.72 12.19 -7.01
CA THR A 59 6.73 12.88 -7.83
C THR A 59 7.63 11.88 -8.56
N ASP A 60 8.17 10.91 -7.83
CA ASP A 60 9.06 9.90 -8.38
C ASP A 60 8.33 8.97 -9.36
N PHE A 61 7.07 8.59 -9.04
CA PHE A 61 6.25 7.76 -9.93
C PHE A 61 6.07 8.39 -11.31
N PHE A 62 5.63 9.66 -11.38
CA PHE A 62 5.41 10.33 -12.67
C PHE A 62 6.72 10.56 -13.43
N ALA A 63 7.82 10.86 -12.74
CA ALA A 63 9.14 10.97 -13.38
C ALA A 63 9.58 9.65 -14.02
N ASP A 64 9.32 8.50 -13.38
CA ASP A 64 9.64 7.18 -13.94
C ASP A 64 8.74 6.83 -15.14
N VAL A 65 7.44 7.15 -15.07
CA VAL A 65 6.52 7.00 -16.23
C VAL A 65 7.01 7.81 -17.41
N ASP A 66 7.36 9.08 -17.20
CA ASP A 66 7.87 9.95 -18.25
C ASP A 66 9.14 9.39 -18.88
N ARG A 67 10.09 8.91 -18.06
CA ARG A 67 11.32 8.26 -18.54
C ARG A 67 11.03 7.06 -19.45
N VAL A 68 10.15 6.15 -19.01
CA VAL A 68 9.77 4.96 -19.79
C VAL A 68 9.11 5.36 -21.12
N LEU A 69 8.21 6.34 -21.10
CA LEU A 69 7.56 6.83 -22.32
C LEU A 69 8.56 7.45 -23.31
N GLN A 70 9.60 8.15 -22.83
CA GLN A 70 10.65 8.70 -23.70
C GLN A 70 11.54 7.60 -24.30
N GLU A 71 11.85 6.56 -23.53
CA GLU A 71 12.60 5.40 -24.02
C GLU A 71 11.83 4.65 -25.11
N MET A 72 10.51 4.49 -24.96
CA MET A 72 9.66 3.85 -25.98
C MET A 72 9.57 4.67 -27.27
N LYS A 73 9.56 6.01 -27.19
CA LYS A 73 9.55 6.90 -28.37
C LYS A 73 10.85 6.88 -29.17
N ARG A 74 11.96 6.45 -28.55
CA ARG A 74 13.29 6.38 -29.18
C ARG A 74 13.57 5.05 -29.88
N LYS A 75 12.69 4.06 -29.74
CA LYS A 75 12.73 2.77 -30.44
C LYS A 75 11.78 2.79 -31.63
#